data_AF-A0AAV0K6L6-F1
#
_entry.id   AF-A0AAV0K6L6-F1
#
_cell.length_a   1.000
_cell.length_b   1.000
_cell.length_c   1.000
_cell.angle_alpha   90.00
_cell.angle_beta   90.00
_cell.angle_gamma   90.00
#
_symmetry.space_group_name_H-M   'P 1'
#
loop_
_entity.id
_entity.type
_entity.pdbx_description
1 polymer ?
#
loop_
_entity_poly.entity_id
_entity_poly.type
_entity_poly.pdbx_seq_one_letter_code
_entity_poly.pdbx_strand_id
1 'polypeptide(L)'
;MQSQTIKHMIEDGCAGDGIPIPNVTGAILAKVLEVTGVILAKVLEFCKKHQEHAPGHQSDAEELKKWDAEFAKVGQDTLYDLLMAANYLNIKDLLDLICQTVADIIKGKKPEEIRSYFKIKNDFTKEEEEEIRRENQWAFE
;
A
#
# COMPACT_ATOMS: atom_id res chain seq x y z
N MET A 1 19.15 7.01 -7.27
CA MET A 1 18.74 7.53 -5.95
C MET A 1 17.47 8.35 -6.13
N GLN A 2 16.44 8.16 -5.28
CA GLN A 2 15.08 8.67 -5.53
C GLN A 2 14.89 10.16 -5.18
N SER A 3 15.57 10.67 -4.15
CA SER A 3 15.64 12.11 -3.90
C SER A 3 16.68 12.75 -4.82
N GLN A 4 16.23 13.53 -5.80
CA GLN A 4 17.11 14.28 -6.69
C GLN A 4 17.94 15.31 -5.93
N THR A 5 17.40 15.89 -4.86
CA THR A 5 18.13 16.81 -3.99
C THR A 5 19.29 16.12 -3.27
N ILE A 6 19.06 14.93 -2.71
CA ILE A 6 20.14 14.14 -2.09
C ILE A 6 21.14 13.67 -3.15
N LYS A 7 20.65 13.39 -4.37
CA LYS A 7 21.48 13.00 -5.51
C LYS A 7 22.47 14.09 -5.89
N HIS A 8 21.98 15.29 -6.11
CA HIS A 8 22.86 16.41 -6.42
C HIS A 8 23.81 16.72 -5.25
N MET A 9 23.35 16.64 -4.00
CA MET A 9 24.24 16.84 -2.83
C MET A 9 25.37 15.81 -2.72
N ILE A 10 25.13 14.55 -3.14
CA ILE A 10 26.19 13.52 -3.20
C ILE A 10 27.09 13.75 -4.42
N GLU A 11 26.51 14.03 -5.58
CA GLU A 11 27.24 14.29 -6.83
C GLU A 11 28.15 15.52 -6.73
N ASP A 12 27.73 16.54 -5.98
CA ASP A 12 28.47 17.76 -5.72
C ASP A 12 29.51 17.61 -4.59
N GLY A 13 29.64 16.41 -4.00
CA GLY A 13 30.61 16.13 -2.93
C GLY A 13 30.26 16.73 -1.57
N CYS A 14 29.04 17.23 -1.39
CA CYS A 14 28.57 17.91 -0.18
C CYS A 14 28.08 16.96 0.93
N ALA A 15 28.33 15.65 0.82
CA ALA A 15 27.81 14.63 1.73
C ALA A 15 28.78 14.17 2.83
N GLY A 16 29.97 14.78 2.93
CA GLY A 16 31.07 14.31 3.81
C GLY A 16 30.71 14.22 5.30
N ASP A 17 30.14 15.29 5.86
CA ASP A 17 29.75 15.35 7.27
C ASP A 17 28.24 15.15 7.48
N GLY A 18 27.56 14.60 6.47
CA GLY A 18 26.10 14.46 6.42
C GLY A 18 25.41 15.60 5.66
N ILE A 19 24.20 15.34 5.15
CA ILE A 19 23.43 16.29 4.34
C ILE A 19 22.48 17.06 5.27
N PRO A 20 22.69 18.36 5.50
CA PRO A 20 21.78 19.16 6.31
C PRO A 20 20.46 19.38 5.56
N ILE A 21 19.35 19.02 6.18
CA ILE A 21 18.00 19.27 5.64
C ILE A 21 17.32 20.33 6.53
N PRO A 22 17.59 21.62 6.29
CA PRO A 22 16.98 22.68 7.07
C PRO A 22 15.46 22.63 6.92
N ASN A 23 14.74 22.90 8.01
CA ASN A 23 13.28 22.81 8.14
C ASN A 23 12.69 21.40 8.31
N VAL A 24 13.50 20.35 8.30
CA VAL A 24 13.09 19.01 8.73
C VAL A 24 13.77 18.72 10.06
N THR A 25 13.02 18.79 11.16
CA THR A 25 13.57 18.46 12.48
C THR A 25 13.80 16.96 12.59
N GLY A 26 14.73 16.55 13.47
CA GLY A 26 14.92 15.14 13.81
C GLY A 26 13.63 14.48 14.29
N ALA A 27 12.70 15.22 14.89
CA ALA A 27 11.37 14.72 15.27
C ALA A 27 10.44 14.51 14.07
N ILE A 28 10.48 15.38 13.05
CA ILE A 28 9.71 15.19 11.80
C ILE A 28 10.30 14.03 11.01
N LEU A 29 11.62 13.96 10.90
CA LEU A 29 12.34 12.84 10.28
C LEU A 29 12.11 11.53 11.02
N ALA A 30 12.13 11.54 12.36
CA ALA A 30 11.82 10.38 13.19
C ALA A 30 10.35 9.99 13.09
N LYS A 31 9.41 10.93 13.03
CA LYS A 31 7.98 10.63 12.86
C LYS A 31 7.68 10.11 11.46
N VAL A 32 8.35 10.63 10.44
CA VAL A 32 8.37 10.04 9.11
C VAL A 32 8.99 8.64 9.20
N LEU A 33 10.14 8.42 9.85
CA LEU A 33 10.79 7.11 10.00
C LEU A 33 10.05 6.13 10.92
N GLU A 34 9.23 6.59 11.85
CA GLU A 34 8.45 5.78 12.80
C GLU A 34 7.15 5.34 12.13
N VAL A 35 6.52 6.25 11.36
CA VAL A 35 5.36 5.95 10.50
C VAL A 35 5.78 5.14 9.24
N THR A 36 6.97 5.41 8.66
CA THR A 36 7.47 4.70 7.46
C THR A 36 8.35 3.50 7.77
N GLY A 37 8.95 3.40 8.95
CA GLY A 37 9.89 2.32 9.28
C GLY A 37 9.20 0.96 9.44
N VAL A 38 8.01 0.95 10.04
CA VAL A 38 7.18 -0.27 10.15
C VAL A 38 6.74 -0.74 8.76
N ILE A 39 6.30 0.19 7.91
CA ILE A 39 5.87 -0.10 6.54
C ILE A 39 7.06 -0.57 5.69
N LEU A 40 8.20 0.10 5.80
CA LEU A 40 9.42 -0.28 5.11
C LEU A 40 9.94 -1.64 5.58
N ALA A 41 9.88 -1.94 6.88
CA ALA A 41 10.23 -3.25 7.41
C ALA A 41 9.33 -4.34 6.82
N LYS A 42 8.01 -4.09 6.73
CA LYS A 42 7.07 -5.01 6.06
C LYS A 42 7.35 -5.18 4.57
N VAL A 43 7.70 -4.11 3.87
CA VAL A 43 8.12 -4.19 2.46
C VAL A 43 9.37 -5.06 2.32
N LEU A 44 10.37 -4.87 3.18
CA LEU A 44 11.59 -5.68 3.17
C LEU A 44 11.30 -7.15 3.52
N GLU A 45 10.42 -7.41 4.47
CA GLU A 45 9.94 -8.76 4.81
C GLU A 45 9.31 -9.44 3.60
N PHE A 46 8.41 -8.74 2.90
CA PHE A 46 7.78 -9.21 1.66
C PHE A 46 8.82 -9.54 0.58
N CYS A 47 9.75 -8.62 0.31
CA CYS A 47 10.80 -8.83 -0.69
C CYS A 47 11.68 -10.04 -0.36
N LYS A 48 12.07 -10.20 0.92
CA LYS A 48 12.88 -11.33 1.36
C LYS A 48 12.15 -12.66 1.17
N LYS A 49 10.89 -12.76 1.61
CA LYS A 49 10.08 -13.98 1.46
C LYS A 49 9.91 -14.35 -0.02
N HIS A 50 9.62 -13.38 -0.90
CA HIS A 50 9.49 -13.63 -2.34
C HIS A 50 10.81 -14.00 -3.01
N GLN A 51 11.93 -13.44 -2.56
CA GLN A 51 13.25 -13.80 -3.07
C GLN A 51 13.61 -15.27 -2.76
N GLU A 52 13.25 -15.77 -1.58
CA GLU A 52 13.43 -17.18 -1.20
C GLU A 52 12.61 -18.15 -2.06
N HIS A 53 11.58 -17.64 -2.77
CA HIS A 53 10.68 -18.41 -3.65
C HIS A 53 10.90 -18.08 -5.13
N ALA A 54 11.98 -17.37 -5.46
CA ALA A 54 12.32 -17.02 -6.83
C ALA A 54 12.72 -18.26 -7.66
N PRO A 55 12.60 -18.20 -9.01
CA PRO A 55 12.98 -19.30 -9.88
C PRO A 55 14.42 -19.78 -9.63
N GLY A 56 14.58 -21.07 -9.32
CA GLY A 56 15.88 -21.66 -8.95
C GLY A 56 15.96 -22.12 -7.50
N HIS A 57 14.98 -21.76 -6.66
CA HIS A 57 14.78 -22.32 -5.32
C HIS A 57 13.72 -23.44 -5.33
N GLN A 58 13.80 -24.37 -4.37
CA GLN A 58 12.67 -25.27 -4.07
C GLN A 58 11.57 -24.43 -3.42
N SER A 59 10.65 -23.89 -4.24
CA SER A 59 9.56 -23.04 -3.77
C SER A 59 8.24 -23.81 -3.73
N ASP A 60 7.54 -23.78 -2.60
CA ASP A 60 6.14 -24.19 -2.52
C ASP A 60 5.24 -22.98 -2.82
N ALA A 61 4.63 -22.98 -4.01
CA ALA A 61 3.75 -21.88 -4.44
C ALA A 61 2.48 -21.77 -3.57
N GLU A 62 2.01 -22.86 -2.98
CA GLU A 62 0.85 -22.83 -2.08
C GLU A 62 1.24 -22.31 -0.69
N GLU A 63 2.47 -22.56 -0.23
CA GLU A 63 3.00 -21.91 0.97
C GLU A 63 3.09 -20.40 0.79
N LEU A 64 3.65 -19.93 -0.34
CA LEU A 64 3.81 -18.50 -0.61
C LEU A 64 2.45 -17.79 -0.66
N LYS A 65 1.46 -18.35 -1.36
CA LYS A 65 0.10 -17.78 -1.40
C LYS A 65 -0.54 -17.66 -0.03
N LYS A 66 -0.36 -18.67 0.84
CA LYS A 66 -0.87 -18.62 2.22
C LYS A 66 -0.18 -17.53 3.02
N TRP A 67 1.15 -17.41 2.86
CA TRP A 67 1.91 -16.36 3.51
C TRP A 67 1.46 -14.98 3.04
N ASP A 68 1.26 -14.77 1.73
CA ASP A 68 0.76 -13.51 1.16
C ASP A 68 -0.61 -13.13 1.72
N ALA A 69 -1.51 -14.12 1.81
CA ALA A 69 -2.83 -13.92 2.38
C ALA A 69 -2.77 -13.51 3.87
N GLU A 70 -1.83 -14.05 4.65
CA GLU A 70 -1.61 -13.61 6.04
C GLU A 70 -0.91 -12.26 6.13
N PHE A 71 0.07 -12.00 5.25
CA PHE A 71 0.81 -10.74 5.19
C PHE A 71 -0.12 -9.56 4.91
N ALA A 72 -1.10 -9.74 4.01
CA ALA A 72 -2.07 -8.72 3.64
C ALA A 72 -3.19 -8.51 4.69
N LYS A 73 -3.31 -9.36 5.71
CA LYS A 73 -4.25 -9.18 6.84
C LYS A 73 -3.75 -8.13 7.84
N VAL A 74 -3.66 -6.90 7.37
CA VAL A 74 -3.31 -5.73 8.18
C VAL A 74 -4.49 -4.76 8.26
N GLY A 75 -4.41 -3.79 9.16
CA GLY A 75 -5.42 -2.73 9.25
C GLY A 75 -5.45 -1.86 7.97
N GLN A 76 -6.59 -1.22 7.73
CA GLN A 76 -6.81 -0.37 6.55
C GLN A 76 -5.72 0.69 6.35
N ASP A 77 -5.31 1.38 7.42
CA ASP A 77 -4.28 2.43 7.36
C ASP A 77 -2.94 1.84 6.89
N THR A 78 -2.55 0.69 7.43
CA THR A 78 -1.33 -0.03 7.02
C THR A 78 -1.41 -0.55 5.59
N LEU A 79 -2.59 -1.03 5.16
CA LEU A 79 -2.79 -1.49 3.79
C LEU A 79 -2.64 -0.33 2.79
N TYR A 80 -3.15 0.86 3.15
CA TYR A 80 -2.99 2.07 2.36
C TYR A 80 -1.52 2.53 2.30
N ASP A 81 -0.81 2.52 3.43
CA ASP A 81 0.60 2.89 3.45
C ASP A 81 1.46 1.90 2.66
N LEU A 82 1.17 0.61 2.73
CA LEU A 82 1.82 -0.42 1.92
C LEU A 82 1.53 -0.23 0.43
N LEU A 83 0.31 0.15 0.05
CA LEU A 83 -0.06 0.46 -1.34
C LEU A 83 0.78 1.62 -1.88
N MET A 84 0.87 2.71 -1.10
CA MET A 84 1.67 3.88 -1.46
C MET A 84 3.16 3.54 -1.54
N ALA A 85 3.68 2.76 -0.60
CA ALA A 85 5.07 2.31 -0.60
C ALA A 85 5.38 1.39 -1.80
N ALA A 86 4.52 0.42 -2.10
CA ALA A 86 4.69 -0.48 -3.23
C ALA A 86 4.70 0.27 -4.57
N ASN A 87 3.78 1.23 -4.74
CA ASN A 87 3.75 2.09 -5.92
C ASN A 87 5.00 2.99 -6.02
N TYR A 88 5.41 3.62 -4.92
CA TYR A 88 6.57 4.52 -4.91
C TYR A 88 7.89 3.78 -5.15
N LEU A 89 8.05 2.59 -4.56
CA LEU A 89 9.23 1.74 -4.70
C LEU A 89 9.19 0.87 -5.97
N ASN A 90 8.09 0.91 -6.73
CA ASN A 90 7.85 0.14 -7.94
C ASN A 90 7.98 -1.39 -7.73
N ILE A 91 7.39 -1.90 -6.65
CA ILE A 91 7.36 -3.33 -6.31
C ILE A 91 6.04 -3.90 -6.82
N LYS A 92 6.04 -4.36 -8.08
CA LYS A 92 4.81 -4.78 -8.78
C LYS A 92 4.05 -5.90 -8.05
N ASP A 93 4.74 -6.93 -7.59
CA ASP A 93 4.08 -8.08 -6.96
C ASP A 93 3.38 -7.71 -5.64
N LEU A 94 3.98 -6.81 -4.86
CA LEU A 94 3.37 -6.26 -3.65
C LEU A 94 2.16 -5.38 -3.98
N LEU A 95 2.28 -4.55 -5.03
CA LEU A 95 1.19 -3.71 -5.49
C LEU A 95 0.00 -4.55 -5.95
N ASP A 96 0.24 -5.61 -6.72
CA ASP A 96 -0.79 -6.54 -7.20
C ASP A 96 -1.47 -7.27 -6.03
N LEU A 97 -0.70 -7.78 -5.07
CA LEU A 97 -1.25 -8.42 -3.87
C LEU A 97 -2.20 -7.50 -3.10
N ILE A 98 -1.80 -6.25 -2.88
CA ILE A 98 -2.60 -5.28 -2.13
C ILE A 98 -3.85 -4.89 -2.92
N CYS A 99 -3.72 -4.63 -4.21
CA CYS A 99 -4.86 -4.35 -5.10
C CYS A 99 -5.87 -5.50 -5.09
N GLN A 100 -5.39 -6.74 -5.17
CA GLN A 100 -6.24 -7.93 -5.09
C GLN A 100 -6.94 -8.04 -3.73
N THR A 101 -6.21 -7.78 -2.63
CA THR A 101 -6.78 -7.77 -1.27
C THR A 101 -7.90 -6.74 -1.14
N VAL A 102 -7.71 -5.53 -1.67
CA VAL A 102 -8.75 -4.49 -1.69
C VAL A 102 -9.96 -4.91 -2.54
N ALA A 103 -9.71 -5.53 -3.70
CA ALA A 103 -10.77 -6.05 -4.54
C ALA A 103 -11.59 -7.15 -3.84
N ASP A 104 -10.93 -8.06 -3.12
CA ASP A 104 -11.59 -9.13 -2.36
C ASP A 104 -12.38 -8.61 -1.17
N ILE A 105 -11.94 -7.52 -0.53
CA ILE A 105 -12.73 -6.81 0.50
C ILE A 105 -14.02 -6.25 -0.10
N ILE A 106 -13.97 -5.68 -1.30
CA ILE A 106 -15.12 -5.06 -1.96
C ILE A 106 -16.09 -6.14 -2.49
N LYS A 107 -15.55 -7.26 -2.97
CA LYS A 107 -16.31 -8.32 -3.62
C LYS A 107 -17.43 -8.85 -2.71
N GLY A 108 -18.65 -8.83 -3.22
CA GLY A 108 -19.83 -9.36 -2.53
C GLY A 108 -20.37 -8.49 -1.38
N LYS A 109 -19.78 -7.32 -1.11
CA LYS A 109 -20.32 -6.35 -0.15
C LYS A 109 -21.32 -5.41 -0.81
N LYS A 110 -22.31 -4.96 -0.03
CA LYS A 110 -23.24 -3.92 -0.47
C LYS A 110 -22.57 -2.54 -0.49
N PRO A 111 -23.05 -1.60 -1.31
CA PRO A 111 -22.51 -0.24 -1.35
C PRO A 111 -22.41 0.44 0.02
N GLU A 112 -23.38 0.22 0.91
CA GLU A 112 -23.39 0.77 2.27
C GLU A 112 -22.29 0.18 3.15
N GLU A 113 -22.02 -1.12 3.02
CA GLU A 113 -20.96 -1.82 3.75
C GLU A 113 -19.58 -1.36 3.27
N ILE A 114 -19.41 -1.20 1.96
CA ILE A 114 -18.19 -0.65 1.35
C ILE A 114 -17.96 0.78 1.85
N ARG A 115 -18.99 1.63 1.77
CA ARG A 115 -18.91 3.02 2.26
C ARG A 115 -18.55 3.07 3.73
N SER A 116 -19.17 2.25 4.56
CA SER A 116 -18.86 2.16 5.99
C SER A 116 -17.42 1.72 6.23
N TYR A 117 -16.96 0.66 5.56
CA TYR A 117 -15.61 0.11 5.70
C TYR A 117 -14.55 1.16 5.32
N PHE A 118 -14.68 1.79 4.17
CA PHE A 118 -13.73 2.81 3.70
C PHE A 118 -13.98 4.20 4.30
N LYS A 119 -14.96 4.35 5.20
CA LYS A 119 -15.35 5.62 5.83
C LYS A 119 -15.73 6.70 4.79
N ILE A 120 -16.36 6.29 3.70
CA ILE A 120 -16.82 7.14 2.61
C ILE A 120 -18.22 7.65 2.93
N LYS A 121 -18.41 8.97 2.92
CA LYS A 121 -19.73 9.59 3.09
C LYS A 121 -20.59 9.33 1.84
N ASN A 122 -21.87 9.04 2.02
CA ASN A 122 -22.82 9.10 0.90
C ASN A 122 -23.12 10.56 0.56
N ASP A 123 -22.76 10.94 -0.65
CA ASP A 123 -22.88 12.27 -1.23
C ASP A 123 -24.01 12.36 -2.26
N PHE A 124 -24.71 11.26 -2.53
CA PHE A 124 -25.92 11.25 -3.37
C PHE A 124 -27.15 11.69 -2.59
N THR A 125 -28.05 12.37 -3.31
CA THR A 125 -29.44 12.55 -2.87
C THR A 125 -30.19 11.22 -2.96
N LYS A 126 -31.37 11.14 -2.33
CA LYS A 126 -32.18 9.92 -2.37
C LYS A 126 -32.63 9.59 -3.79
N GLU A 127 -32.99 10.62 -4.53
CA GLU A 127 -33.46 10.53 -5.91
C GLU A 127 -32.35 10.01 -6.85
N GLU A 128 -31.13 10.54 -6.71
CA GLU A 128 -29.96 10.06 -7.48
C GLU A 128 -29.60 8.62 -7.13
N GLU A 129 -29.65 8.25 -5.84
CA GLU A 129 -29.34 6.89 -5.41
C GLU A 129 -30.38 5.88 -5.93
N GLU A 130 -31.67 6.24 -5.91
CA GLU A 130 -32.75 5.42 -6.46
C GLU A 130 -32.62 5.24 -7.98
N GLU A 131 -32.25 6.31 -8.70
CA GLU A 131 -32.01 6.25 -10.15
C GLU A 131 -30.82 5.34 -10.49
N ILE A 132 -29.68 5.50 -9.80
CA ILE A 132 -28.50 4.65 -9.98
C ILE A 132 -28.83 3.18 -9.66
N ARG A 133 -29.60 2.91 -8.59
CA ARG A 133 -30.02 1.54 -8.25
C ARG A 133 -30.93 0.94 -9.31
N ARG A 134 -31.86 1.74 -9.88
CA ARG A 134 -32.76 1.31 -10.95
C ARG A 134 -31.99 0.97 -12.22
N GLU A 135 -31.00 1.78 -12.60
CA GLU A 135 -30.17 1.53 -13.78
C GLU A 135 -29.24 0.32 -13.61
N ASN A 136 -28.77 0.09 -12.39
CA ASN A 136 -27.82 -0.99 -12.07
C ASN A 136 -28.48 -2.21 -11.42
N GLN A 137 -29.79 -2.44 -11.65
CA GLN A 137 -30.53 -3.58 -11.10
C GLN A 137 -29.84 -4.93 -11.38
N TRP A 138 -29.25 -5.08 -12.57
CA TRP A 138 -28.50 -6.28 -12.98
C TRP A 138 -27.36 -6.68 -12.02
N ALA A 139 -26.83 -5.75 -11.22
CA ALA A 139 -25.77 -6.01 -10.26
C ALA A 139 -26.29 -6.47 -8.88
N PHE A 140 -27.61 -6.43 -8.67
CA PHE A 140 -28.27 -6.78 -7.41
C PHE A 140 -29.23 -7.98 -7.52
N GLU A 141 -29.37 -8.57 -8.71
CA GLU A 141 -30.06 -9.84 -8.98
C GLU A 141 -29.13 -11.05 -8.77
#